data_AF-A0A355RAR7-F1
#
_entry.id   AF-A0A355RAR7-F1
#
_cell.length_a   1.000
_cell.length_b   1.000
_cell.length_c   1.000
_cell.angle_alpha   90.00
_cell.angle_beta   90.00
_cell.angle_gamma   90.00
#
_symmetry.space_group_name_H-M   'P 1'
#
loop_
_entity.id
_entity.type
_entity.pdbx_description
1 polymer ?
#
loop_
_entity_poly.entity_id
_entity_poly.type
_entity_poly.pdbx_seq_one_letter_code
_entity_poly.pdbx_strand_id
1 'polypeptide(L)'
;INLRLPALIPEDYLPDVHARLILYKRIASAADEEGLKDLQVEMIDRFGLLPEPTKNLMRLTSLKLHAEKLGIKKVDAGPNGGKLEFEAETPVDPLTLIKLIQGQPKRYKFEGATQFRFLVPMERPDERFNDLEALFERLTPQPA
;
A
#
# COMPACT_ATOMS: atom_id res chain seq x y z
N ILE A 1 0.23 -5.61 -3.97
CA ILE A 1 0.08 -5.48 -2.51
C ILE A 1 -1.10 -6.35 -2.06
N ASN A 2 -0.95 -7.11 -0.98
CA ASN A 2 -2.00 -7.96 -0.40
C ASN A 2 -2.18 -7.67 1.09
N LEU A 3 -3.33 -7.13 1.49
CA LEU A 3 -3.63 -6.74 2.89
C LEU A 3 -4.81 -7.54 3.51
N ARG A 4 -5.27 -8.60 2.85
CA ARG A 4 -6.38 -9.46 3.31
C ARG A 4 -7.64 -8.65 3.67
N LEU A 5 -8.06 -7.77 2.77
CA LEU A 5 -9.23 -6.91 2.92
C LEU A 5 -9.98 -6.75 1.59
N PRO A 6 -11.28 -6.44 1.60
CA PRO A 6 -12.01 -6.09 0.39
C PRO A 6 -11.54 -4.75 -0.18
N ALA A 7 -11.07 -4.77 -1.43
CA ALA A 7 -10.66 -3.59 -2.19
C ALA A 7 -11.25 -3.69 -3.61
N LEU A 8 -12.44 -3.11 -3.81
CA LEU A 8 -13.21 -3.22 -5.04
C LEU A 8 -14.23 -2.07 -5.16
N ILE A 9 -14.66 -1.78 -6.38
CA ILE A 9 -15.81 -0.92 -6.68
C ILE A 9 -17.07 -1.80 -6.66
N PRO A 10 -17.97 -1.67 -5.67
CA PRO A 10 -19.13 -2.54 -5.59
C PRO A 10 -20.24 -2.13 -6.56
N GLU A 11 -21.13 -3.07 -6.86
CA GLU A 11 -22.20 -2.89 -7.86
C GLU A 11 -23.27 -1.90 -7.42
N ASP A 12 -23.56 -1.83 -6.12
CA ASP A 12 -24.51 -0.87 -5.55
C ASP A 12 -24.04 0.59 -5.66
N TYR A 13 -22.73 0.81 -5.70
CA TYR A 13 -22.12 2.12 -5.89
C TYR A 13 -21.98 2.52 -7.36
N LEU A 14 -21.58 1.57 -8.21
CA LEU A 14 -21.50 1.80 -9.65
C LEU A 14 -22.07 0.58 -10.40
N PRO A 15 -23.37 0.57 -10.75
CA PRO A 15 -24.02 -0.57 -11.38
C PRO A 15 -23.49 -0.89 -12.78
N ASP A 16 -23.12 0.16 -13.54
CA ASP A 16 -22.61 0.01 -14.90
C ASP A 16 -21.26 -0.71 -14.93
N VAL A 17 -21.24 -1.92 -15.48
CA VAL A 17 -20.07 -2.80 -15.54
C VAL A 17 -18.95 -2.16 -16.38
N HIS A 18 -19.29 -1.51 -17.49
CA HIS A 18 -18.29 -0.94 -18.40
C HIS A 18 -17.58 0.25 -17.74
N ALA A 19 -18.33 1.12 -17.07
CA ALA A 19 -17.82 2.23 -16.29
C ALA A 19 -16.93 1.76 -15.13
N ARG A 20 -17.32 0.70 -14.40
CA ARG A 20 -16.44 0.10 -13.38
C ARG A 20 -15.12 -0.37 -13.97
N LEU A 21 -15.14 -1.08 -15.10
CA LEU A 21 -13.91 -1.57 -15.75
C LEU A 21 -13.00 -0.42 -16.20
N ILE A 22 -13.58 0.67 -16.73
CA ILE A 22 -12.83 1.89 -17.05
C ILE A 22 -12.19 2.48 -15.79
N LEU A 23 -12.94 2.61 -14.69
CA LEU A 23 -12.41 3.15 -13.44
C LEU A 23 -11.31 2.26 -12.85
N TYR A 24 -11.47 0.94 -12.85
CA TYR A 24 -10.41 0.02 -12.43
C TYR A 24 -9.12 0.22 -13.24
N LYS A 25 -9.23 0.37 -14.56
CA LYS A 25 -8.09 0.66 -15.41
C LYS A 25 -7.44 2.00 -15.05
N ARG A 26 -8.24 3.06 -14.87
CA ARG A 26 -7.74 4.38 -14.50
C ARG A 26 -7.05 4.38 -13.13
N ILE A 27 -7.63 3.75 -12.12
CA ILE A 27 -7.03 3.58 -10.78
C ILE A 27 -5.70 2.85 -10.90
N ALA A 28 -5.68 1.70 -11.58
CA ALA A 28 -4.47 0.90 -11.73
C ALA A 28 -3.35 1.59 -12.55
N SER A 29 -3.71 2.57 -13.37
CA SER A 29 -2.81 3.36 -14.23
C SER A 29 -2.55 4.77 -13.70
N ALA A 30 -2.95 5.10 -12.47
CA ALA A 30 -2.57 6.37 -11.85
C ALA A 30 -1.03 6.48 -11.81
N ALA A 31 -0.49 7.63 -12.23
CA ALA A 31 0.96 7.83 -12.30
C ALA A 31 1.57 8.15 -10.94
N ASP A 32 0.80 8.85 -10.09
CA ASP A 32 1.22 9.34 -8.79
C ASP A 32 0.00 9.53 -7.87
N GLU A 33 0.27 9.99 -6.65
CA GLU A 33 -0.75 10.23 -5.63
C GLU A 33 -1.70 11.36 -5.99
N GLU A 34 -1.22 12.37 -6.74
CA GLU A 34 -2.03 13.50 -7.18
C GLU A 34 -3.08 13.04 -8.21
N GLY A 35 -2.66 12.31 -9.24
CA GLY A 35 -3.57 11.75 -10.23
C GLY A 35 -4.57 10.75 -9.65
N LEU A 36 -4.17 9.99 -8.63
CA LEU A 36 -5.09 9.11 -7.90
C LEU A 36 -6.11 9.90 -7.08
N LYS A 37 -5.68 11.00 -6.44
CA LYS A 37 -6.55 11.90 -5.67
C LYS A 37 -7.55 12.63 -6.57
N ASP A 38 -7.12 13.10 -7.73
CA ASP A 38 -8.01 13.73 -8.71
C ASP A 38 -9.08 12.75 -9.19
N LEU A 39 -8.70 11.50 -9.46
CA LEU A 39 -9.65 10.44 -9.79
C LEU A 39 -10.63 10.17 -8.65
N GLN A 40 -10.17 10.20 -7.39
CA GLN A 40 -11.04 10.07 -6.22
C GLN A 40 -12.06 11.20 -6.14
N VAL A 41 -11.64 12.45 -6.36
CA VAL A 41 -12.55 13.62 -6.38
C VAL A 41 -13.57 13.47 -7.50
N GLU A 42 -13.14 13.13 -8.72
CA GLU A 42 -14.04 12.88 -9.85
C GLU A 42 -15.07 11.80 -9.54
N MET A 43 -14.66 10.70 -8.89
CA MET A 43 -15.56 9.64 -8.48
C MET A 43 -16.59 10.14 -7.47
N ILE A 44 -16.18 10.99 -6.52
CA ILE A 44 -17.08 11.56 -5.52
C ILE A 44 -18.10 12.51 -6.16
N ASP A 45 -17.64 13.38 -7.05
CA ASP A 45 -18.49 14.35 -7.74
C ASP A 45 -19.54 13.68 -8.62
N ARG A 46 -19.19 12.55 -9.25
CA ARG A 46 -20.05 11.83 -10.20
C ARG A 46 -20.96 10.78 -9.56
N PHE A 47 -20.50 10.12 -8.51
CA PHE A 47 -21.15 8.93 -7.96
C PHE A 47 -21.42 9.02 -6.46
N GLY A 48 -21.00 10.10 -5.79
CA GLY A 48 -21.17 10.31 -4.35
C GLY A 48 -20.05 9.71 -3.51
N LEU A 49 -20.25 9.64 -2.20
CA LEU A 49 -19.20 9.21 -1.27
C LEU A 49 -18.74 7.77 -1.56
N LEU A 50 -17.42 7.57 -1.55
CA LEU A 50 -16.84 6.25 -1.74
C LEU A 50 -17.27 5.28 -0.63
N PRO A 51 -17.80 4.09 -0.97
CA PRO A 51 -17.97 2.99 -0.02
C PRO A 51 -16.62 2.51 0.51
N GLU A 52 -16.65 1.83 1.66
CA GLU A 52 -15.43 1.36 2.33
C GLU A 52 -14.53 0.46 1.44
N PRO A 53 -15.07 -0.52 0.69
CA PRO A 53 -14.24 -1.31 -0.23
C PRO A 53 -13.59 -0.48 -1.35
N THR A 54 -14.23 0.62 -1.78
CA THR A 54 -13.67 1.53 -2.79
C THR A 54 -12.59 2.41 -2.19
N LYS A 55 -12.77 2.92 -0.96
CA LYS A 55 -11.71 3.65 -0.23
C LYS A 55 -10.48 2.77 -0.05
N ASN A 56 -10.67 1.51 0.32
CA ASN A 56 -9.60 0.52 0.42
C ASN A 56 -8.86 0.32 -0.90
N LEU A 57 -9.58 0.29 -2.04
CA LEU A 57 -8.97 0.22 -3.37
C LEU A 57 -8.10 1.42 -3.68
N MET A 58 -8.54 2.64 -3.33
CA MET A 58 -7.73 3.85 -3.51
C MET A 58 -6.49 3.80 -2.61
N ARG A 59 -6.62 3.50 -1.32
CA ARG A 59 -5.48 3.40 -0.39
C ARG A 59 -4.49 2.31 -0.80
N LEU A 60 -4.96 1.17 -1.29
CA LEU A 60 -4.10 0.09 -1.75
C LEU A 60 -3.31 0.49 -3.00
N THR A 61 -3.92 1.25 -3.89
CA THR A 61 -3.25 1.83 -5.06
C THR A 61 -2.22 2.90 -4.64
N SER A 62 -2.55 3.75 -3.66
CA SER A 62 -1.59 4.72 -3.09
C SER A 62 -0.37 4.03 -2.49
N LEU A 63 -0.59 3.00 -1.66
CA LEU A 63 0.50 2.18 -1.12
C LEU A 63 1.32 1.52 -2.24
N LYS A 64 0.68 1.10 -3.33
CA LYS A 64 1.39 0.51 -4.47
C LYS A 64 2.34 1.51 -5.12
N LEU A 65 1.89 2.74 -5.34
CA LEU A 65 2.72 3.81 -5.91
C LEU A 65 3.92 4.14 -5.01
N HIS A 66 3.72 4.18 -3.69
CA HIS A 66 4.81 4.39 -2.74
C HIS A 66 5.78 3.20 -2.70
N ALA A 67 5.25 1.97 -2.69
CA ALA A 67 6.06 0.75 -2.75
C ALA A 67 6.95 0.70 -4.00
N GLU A 68 6.41 1.08 -5.17
CA GLU A 68 7.16 1.16 -6.42
C GLU A 68 8.33 2.15 -6.34
N LYS A 69 8.09 3.35 -5.77
CA LYS A 69 9.15 4.34 -5.52
C LYS A 69 10.25 3.83 -4.57
N LEU A 70 9.92 2.89 -3.69
CA LEU A 70 10.87 2.25 -2.76
C LEU A 70 11.52 0.98 -3.33
N GLY A 71 11.25 0.60 -4.59
CA GLY A 71 11.75 -0.66 -5.15
C GLY A 71 11.23 -1.88 -4.39
N ILE A 72 9.99 -1.82 -3.88
CA ILE A 72 9.33 -2.94 -3.20
C ILE A 72 8.49 -3.70 -4.24
N LYS A 73 8.95 -4.89 -4.60
CA LYS A 73 8.30 -5.81 -5.53
C LYS A 73 6.98 -6.37 -4.99
N LYS A 74 6.95 -6.72 -3.70
CA LYS A 74 5.79 -7.38 -3.10
C LYS A 74 5.59 -6.95 -1.66
N VAL A 75 4.32 -6.78 -1.31
CA VAL A 75 3.85 -6.54 0.06
C VAL A 75 2.77 -7.57 0.36
N ASP A 76 2.95 -8.34 1.43
CA ASP A 76 1.93 -9.22 2.01
C ASP A 76 1.81 -8.90 3.50
N ALA A 77 0.62 -8.51 3.95
CA ALA A 77 0.34 -8.19 5.34
C ALA A 77 -1.00 -8.77 5.80
N GLY A 78 -1.05 -9.17 7.06
CA GLY A 78 -2.23 -9.68 7.73
C GLY A 78 -2.26 -9.28 9.20
N PRO A 79 -3.13 -9.92 10.01
CA PRO A 79 -3.38 -9.52 11.39
C PRO A 79 -2.17 -9.50 12.33
N ASN A 80 -1.11 -10.26 12.03
CA ASN A 80 0.06 -10.42 12.91
C ASN A 80 1.36 -9.87 12.32
N GLY A 81 1.26 -9.07 11.26
CA GLY A 81 2.42 -8.54 10.53
C GLY A 81 2.42 -8.96 9.08
N GLY A 82 3.60 -8.90 8.46
CA GLY A 82 3.75 -9.10 7.03
C GLY A 82 5.20 -9.17 6.59
N LYS A 83 5.38 -9.13 5.28
CA LYS A 83 6.67 -9.09 4.62
C LYS A 83 6.68 -8.15 3.43
N LEU A 84 7.82 -7.50 3.26
CA LEU A 84 8.21 -6.76 2.07
C LEU A 84 9.22 -7.62 1.31
N GLU A 85 9.08 -7.70 0.00
CA GLU A 85 10.10 -8.23 -0.91
C GLU A 85 10.61 -7.07 -1.75
N PHE A 86 11.90 -6.81 -1.66
CA PHE A 86 12.55 -5.76 -2.46
C PHE A 86 12.95 -6.30 -3.83
N GLU A 87 12.98 -5.41 -4.81
CA GLU A 87 13.65 -5.64 -6.08
C GLU A 87 15.17 -5.80 -5.87
N ALA A 88 15.88 -6.26 -6.90
CA ALA A 88 17.34 -6.38 -6.86
C ALA A 88 18.03 -5.02 -6.62
N GLU A 89 17.45 -3.96 -7.17
CA GLU A 89 17.83 -2.57 -6.94
C GLU A 89 16.72 -1.88 -6.16
N THR A 90 17.04 -1.33 -5.00
CA THR A 90 16.12 -0.55 -4.17
C THR A 90 16.83 0.73 -3.70
N PRO A 91 16.15 1.88 -3.70
CA PRO A 91 16.69 3.11 -3.13
C PRO A 91 16.70 3.11 -1.58
N VAL A 92 16.12 2.10 -0.93
CA VAL A 92 16.08 2.01 0.54
C VAL A 92 17.49 1.78 1.08
N ASP A 93 17.95 2.69 1.95
CA ASP A 93 19.25 2.59 2.61
C ASP A 93 19.29 1.33 3.51
N PRO A 94 20.23 0.38 3.27
CA PRO A 94 20.40 -0.79 4.12
C PRO A 94 20.62 -0.45 5.60
N LEU A 95 21.27 0.69 5.91
CA LEU A 95 21.48 1.13 7.29
C LEU A 95 20.16 1.45 8.01
N THR A 96 19.15 1.94 7.29
CA THR A 96 17.81 2.16 7.84
C THR A 96 17.17 0.85 8.28
N LEU A 97 17.27 -0.20 7.45
CA LEU A 97 16.76 -1.53 7.78
C LEU A 97 17.50 -2.15 8.98
N ILE A 98 18.83 -2.02 9.03
CA ILE A 98 19.65 -2.50 10.13
C ILE A 98 19.26 -1.79 11.44
N LYS A 99 19.10 -0.46 11.41
CA LYS A 99 18.67 0.32 12.58
C LYS A 99 17.29 -0.10 13.08
N LEU A 100 16.34 -0.37 12.17
CA LEU A 100 15.00 -0.88 12.55
C LEU A 100 15.11 -2.23 13.27
N ILE A 101 15.91 -3.16 12.74
CA ILE A 101 16.12 -4.49 13.34
C ILE A 101 16.80 -4.37 14.70
N GLN A 102 17.85 -3.58 14.84
CA GLN A 102 18.56 -3.41 16.11
C GLN A 102 17.71 -2.73 17.16
N GLY A 103 16.90 -1.73 16.78
CA GLY A 103 16.01 -1.02 17.69
C GLY A 103 14.81 -1.86 18.14
N GLN A 104 14.29 -2.75 17.28
CA GLN A 104 13.12 -3.58 17.58
C GLN A 104 13.28 -5.01 17.02
N PRO A 105 14.20 -5.82 17.57
CA PRO A 105 14.56 -7.13 16.99
C PRO A 105 13.44 -8.18 17.08
N LYS A 106 12.45 -7.97 17.96
CA LYS A 106 11.24 -8.79 18.02
C LYS A 106 10.23 -8.43 16.93
N ARG A 107 10.27 -7.19 16.43
CA ARG A 107 9.34 -6.66 15.43
C ARG A 107 9.88 -6.85 14.03
N TYR A 108 11.16 -6.64 13.79
CA TYR A 108 11.74 -6.64 12.45
C TYR A 108 12.87 -7.66 12.32
N LYS A 109 12.92 -8.33 11.15
CA LYS A 109 14.00 -9.24 10.81
C LYS A 109 14.12 -9.40 9.30
N PHE A 110 15.31 -9.76 8.82
CA PHE A 110 15.47 -10.29 7.47
C PHE A 110 15.01 -11.75 7.40
N GLU A 111 14.44 -12.13 6.27
CA GLU A 111 14.06 -13.50 5.94
C GLU A 111 14.65 -13.87 4.57
N GLY A 112 15.94 -14.21 4.55
CA GLY A 112 16.71 -14.36 3.31
C GLY A 112 17.29 -13.04 2.81
N ALA A 113 17.69 -12.99 1.53
CA ALA A 113 18.45 -11.88 0.97
C ALA A 113 17.59 -10.62 0.67
N THR A 114 16.35 -10.82 0.21
CA THR A 114 15.51 -9.72 -0.31
C THR A 114 14.21 -9.52 0.47
N GLN A 115 13.93 -10.34 1.49
CA GLN A 115 12.69 -10.22 2.27
C GLN A 115 12.95 -9.60 3.63
N PHE A 116 12.14 -8.59 3.94
CA PHE A 116 12.09 -7.94 5.24
C PHE A 116 10.76 -8.19 5.89
N ARG A 117 10.79 -8.84 7.05
CA ARG A 117 9.61 -9.24 7.80
C ARG A 117 9.37 -8.30 8.97
N PHE A 118 8.11 -7.97 9.17
CA PHE A 118 7.63 -7.21 10.32
C PHE A 118 6.53 -7.99 11.05
N LEU A 119 6.57 -7.97 12.38
CA LEU A 119 5.66 -8.66 13.28
C LEU A 119 4.96 -7.62 14.15
N VAL A 120 3.77 -7.22 13.72
CA VAL A 120 2.98 -6.14 14.31
C VAL A 120 1.53 -6.59 14.34
N PRO A 121 0.88 -6.63 15.51
CA PRO A 121 -0.56 -6.84 15.59
C PRO A 121 -1.30 -5.70 14.87
N MET A 122 -2.08 -6.05 13.86
CA MET A 122 -2.83 -5.16 12.96
C MET A 122 -4.13 -5.86 12.53
N GLU A 123 -4.98 -6.18 13.51
CA GLU A 123 -6.22 -6.95 13.33
C GLU A 123 -7.17 -6.25 12.35
N ARG A 124 -7.23 -4.92 12.42
CA ARG A 124 -8.10 -4.11 11.56
C ARG A 124 -7.43 -3.74 10.23
N PRO A 125 -8.19 -3.64 9.13
CA PRO A 125 -7.71 -3.10 7.86
C PRO A 125 -6.98 -1.75 7.99
N ASP A 126 -7.54 -0.81 8.75
CA ASP A 126 -6.94 0.52 8.94
C ASP A 126 -5.57 0.46 9.61
N GLU A 127 -5.41 -0.40 10.61
CA GLU A 127 -4.12 -0.61 11.29
C GLU A 127 -3.08 -1.10 10.30
N ARG A 128 -3.46 -2.05 9.43
CA ARG A 128 -2.56 -2.57 8.38
C ARG A 128 -2.09 -1.48 7.42
N PHE A 129 -3.00 -0.60 7.00
CA PHE A 129 -2.63 0.53 6.15
C PHE A 129 -1.69 1.47 6.89
N ASN A 130 -2.07 1.93 8.08
CA ASN A 130 -1.33 2.93 8.84
C ASN A 130 0.09 2.45 9.20
N ASP A 131 0.24 1.18 9.62
CA ASP A 131 1.56 0.62 9.94
C ASP A 131 2.45 0.47 8.70
N LEU A 132 1.88 0.17 7.53
CA LEU A 132 2.63 0.11 6.27
C LEU A 132 3.01 1.50 5.77
N GLU A 133 2.09 2.47 5.82
CA GLU A 133 2.34 3.87 5.49
C GLU A 133 3.50 4.41 6.35
N ALA A 134 3.41 4.24 7.68
CA ALA A 134 4.47 4.65 8.61
C ALA A 134 5.79 3.89 8.40
N LEU A 135 5.75 2.62 8.00
CA LEU A 135 6.95 1.87 7.64
C LEU A 135 7.58 2.45 6.37
N PHE A 136 6.79 2.71 5.33
CA PHE A 136 7.28 3.24 4.06
C PHE A 136 7.86 4.65 4.20
N GLU A 137 7.25 5.50 5.02
CA GLU A 137 7.82 6.80 5.38
C GLU A 137 9.23 6.66 5.98
N ARG A 138 9.42 5.71 6.91
CA ARG A 138 10.75 5.46 7.50
C ARG A 138 11.75 4.91 6.50
N LEU A 139 11.30 4.17 5.49
CA LEU A 139 12.16 3.62 4.44
C LEU A 139 12.44 4.62 3.32
N THR A 140 11.69 5.72 3.25
CA THR A 140 11.88 6.75 2.25
C THR A 140 13.22 7.46 2.50
N PRO A 141 14.13 7.51 1.50
CA PRO A 141 15.40 8.20 1.65
C PRO A 141 15.17 9.67 1.98
N GLN A 142 15.87 10.20 2.99
CA GLN A 142 15.86 11.63 3.27
C GLN A 142 16.68 12.35 2.19
N PRO A 143 16.21 13.48 1.64
CA PRO A 143 17.03 14.30 0.78
C PRO A 143 18.28 14.74 1.56
N ALA A 144 19.44 14.61 0.92
CA ALA A 144 20.74 15.04 1.45
C ALA A 144 20.84 16.57 1.57
#